data_AF-A0A2D7NKB8-F1
#
_entry.id   AF-A0A2D7NKB8-F1
#
_cell.length_a   1.000
_cell.length_b   1.000
_cell.length_c   1.000
_cell.angle_alpha   90.00
_cell.angle_beta   90.00
_cell.angle_gamma   90.00
#
_symmetry.space_group_name_H-M   'P 1'
#
loop_
_entity.id
_entity.type
_entity.pdbx_description
1 polymer ?
#
loop_
_entity_poly.entity_id
_entity_poly.type
_entity_poly.pdbx_seq_one_letter_code
_entity_poly.pdbx_strand_id
1 'polypeptide(L)'
;MRSVQVGYHSRMHRLIHHFGRSCLLGLLLSLVAGTQFGCQRRLFPKDSPRTQFETYDRMRQKFVPLQETDVFGEPKPALRARLGGN
;
A
#
# COMPACT_ATOMS: atom_id res chain seq x y z
N MET A 1 -32.74 53.67 16.26
CA MET A 1 -32.05 53.05 15.11
C MET A 1 -30.76 52.29 15.45
N ARG A 2 -30.14 52.42 16.64
CA ARG A 2 -28.89 51.71 17.03
C ARG A 2 -29.03 50.21 17.36
N SER A 3 -30.20 49.74 17.78
CA SER A 3 -30.42 48.36 18.23
C SER A 3 -30.38 47.31 17.11
N VAL A 4 -30.71 47.71 15.87
CA VAL A 4 -30.71 46.79 14.71
C VAL A 4 -29.28 46.42 14.32
N GLN A 5 -28.34 47.37 14.32
CA GLN A 5 -26.92 47.13 13.97
C GLN A 5 -26.23 46.09 14.89
N VAL A 6 -26.56 46.09 16.19
CA VAL A 6 -25.95 45.18 17.17
C VAL A 6 -26.35 43.72 16.91
N GLY A 7 -27.62 43.48 16.51
CA GLY A 7 -28.11 42.13 16.20
C GLY A 7 -27.47 41.51 14.96
N TYR A 8 -27.18 42.32 13.92
CA TYR A 8 -26.51 41.86 12.70
C TYR A 8 -25.07 41.43 12.95
N HIS A 9 -24.33 42.18 13.78
CA HIS A 9 -22.93 41.86 14.10
C HIS A 9 -22.81 40.53 14.87
N SER A 10 -23.68 40.29 15.85
CA SER A 10 -23.68 39.04 16.61
C SER A 10 -24.17 37.82 15.80
N ARG A 11 -25.04 38.01 14.80
CA ARG A 11 -25.44 36.94 13.87
C ARG A 11 -24.33 36.59 12.89
N MET A 12 -23.65 37.60 12.34
CA MET A 12 -22.51 37.45 11.44
C MET A 12 -21.36 36.68 12.11
N HIS A 13 -21.01 37.02 13.36
CA HIS A 13 -19.93 36.35 14.08
C HIS A 13 -20.19 34.86 14.32
N ARG A 14 -21.45 34.48 14.61
CA ARG A 14 -21.86 33.07 14.74
C ARG A 14 -21.77 32.33 13.41
N LEU A 15 -22.23 32.94 12.32
CA LEU A 15 -22.13 32.35 10.98
C LEU A 15 -20.67 32.10 10.57
N ILE A 16 -19.78 33.07 10.81
CA ILE A 16 -18.34 32.93 10.53
C ILE A 16 -17.72 31.79 11.34
N HIS A 17 -18.09 31.66 12.63
CA HIS A 17 -17.64 30.54 13.45
C HIS A 17 -18.15 29.18 12.97
N HIS A 18 -19.41 29.09 12.52
CA HIS A 18 -19.95 27.84 11.98
C HIS A 18 -19.26 27.46 10.67
N PHE A 19 -19.05 28.42 9.76
CA PHE A 19 -18.29 28.21 8.54
C PHE A 19 -16.84 27.78 8.82
N GLY A 20 -16.16 28.44 9.77
CA GLY A 20 -14.80 28.07 10.16
C GLY A 20 -14.71 26.65 10.74
N ARG A 21 -15.67 26.27 11.59
CA ARG A 21 -15.76 24.91 12.17
C ARG A 21 -16.04 23.85 11.10
N SER A 22 -16.94 24.13 10.16
CA SER A 22 -17.23 23.21 9.05
C SER A 22 -16.03 23.04 8.12
N CYS A 23 -15.30 24.12 7.80
CA CYS A 23 -14.05 24.03 7.02
C CYS A 23 -12.98 23.20 7.72
N LEU A 24 -12.74 23.45 9.01
CA LEU A 24 -11.76 22.69 9.80
C LEU A 24 -12.13 21.19 9.86
N LEU A 25 -13.41 20.88 10.08
CA LEU A 25 -13.88 19.49 10.08
C LEU A 25 -13.69 18.82 8.71
N GLY A 26 -14.00 19.52 7.62
CA GLY A 26 -13.78 18.99 6.27
C GLY A 26 -12.32 18.70 5.96
N LEU A 27 -11.42 19.60 6.38
CA LEU A 27 -9.97 19.45 6.17
C LEU A 27 -9.39 18.29 6.99
N LEU A 28 -9.83 18.13 8.24
CA LEU A 28 -9.46 16.98 9.07
C LEU A 28 -9.98 15.67 8.47
N LEU A 29 -11.21 15.65 7.95
CA LEU A 29 -11.78 14.46 7.32
C LEU A 29 -11.02 14.04 6.07
N SER A 30 -10.63 15.00 5.22
CA SER A 30 -9.89 14.69 3.99
C SER A 30 -8.50 14.13 4.29
N LEU A 31 -7.84 14.63 5.34
CA LEU A 31 -6.53 14.13 5.78
C LEU A 31 -6.60 12.66 6.21
N VAL A 32 -7.62 12.30 6.99
CA VAL A 32 -7.82 10.93 7.47
C VAL A 32 -8.16 10.01 6.29
N ALA A 33 -9.07 10.42 5.41
CA ALA A 33 -9.45 9.64 4.24
C ALA A 33 -8.26 9.34 3.30
N GLY A 34 -7.35 10.31 3.11
CA GLY A 34 -6.18 10.14 2.24
C GLY A 34 -5.20 9.04 2.71
N THR A 35 -5.11 8.81 4.02
CA THR A 35 -4.20 7.78 4.57
C THR A 35 -4.77 6.36 4.49
N GLN A 36 -6.10 6.20 4.51
CA GLN A 36 -6.75 4.89 4.51
C GLN A 36 -7.22 4.44 3.12
N PHE A 37 -7.57 5.37 2.24
CA PHE A 37 -8.08 5.08 0.89
C PHE A 37 -7.09 5.38 -0.24
N GLY A 38 -5.86 5.80 0.10
CA GLY A 38 -4.80 6.00 -0.88
C GLY A 38 -4.32 4.67 -1.49
N CYS A 39 -3.82 4.72 -2.73
CA CYS A 39 -3.20 3.58 -3.40
C CYS A 39 -1.87 3.19 -2.73
N GLN A 40 -1.94 2.51 -1.59
CA GLN A 40 -0.78 1.87 -0.97
C GLN A 40 -0.43 0.59 -1.75
N ARG A 41 0.49 0.75 -2.70
CA ARG A 41 1.12 -0.41 -3.37
C ARG A 41 2.17 -1.00 -2.42
N ARG A 42 2.04 -2.27 -2.09
CA ARG A 42 3.07 -2.97 -1.31
C ARG A 42 4.36 -3.03 -2.14
N LEU A 43 5.47 -2.63 -1.53
CA LEU A 43 6.79 -2.70 -2.17
C LEU A 43 7.19 -4.15 -2.47
N PHE A 44 6.81 -5.06 -1.60
CA PHE A 44 7.03 -6.50 -1.77
C PHE A 44 5.72 -7.28 -1.61
N PRO A 45 5.48 -8.31 -2.42
CA PRO A 45 4.39 -9.26 -2.20
C PRO A 45 4.45 -9.85 -0.78
N LYS A 46 3.30 -10.25 -0.23
CA LYS A 46 3.28 -10.89 1.10
C LYS A 46 4.06 -12.21 1.10
N ASP A 47 4.00 -12.93 -0.01
CA ASP A 47 4.51 -14.30 -0.13
C ASP A 47 5.91 -14.38 -0.76
N SER A 48 6.54 -13.24 -1.04
CA SER A 48 7.92 -13.22 -1.55
C SER A 48 8.90 -13.56 -0.44
N PRO A 49 9.96 -14.35 -0.73
CA PRO A 49 10.94 -14.74 0.27
C PRO A 49 11.61 -13.51 0.91
N ARG A 50 11.67 -13.46 2.24
CA ARG A 50 12.21 -12.31 2.98
C ARG A 50 13.70 -12.40 3.23
N THR A 51 14.23 -13.61 3.22
CA THR A 51 15.65 -13.89 3.42
C THR A 51 16.21 -14.69 2.26
N GLN A 52 17.52 -14.58 2.05
CA GLN A 52 18.29 -15.37 1.08
C GLN A 52 18.13 -16.89 1.30
N PHE A 53 17.88 -17.31 2.54
CA PHE A 53 17.87 -18.71 2.94
C PHE A 53 16.53 -19.39 2.66
N GLU A 54 15.41 -18.65 2.62
CA GLU A 54 14.09 -19.24 2.43
C GLU A 54 13.94 -20.02 1.13
N THR A 55 14.53 -19.52 0.03
CA THR A 55 14.53 -20.24 -1.24
C THR A 55 15.32 -21.54 -1.12
N TYR A 56 16.50 -21.50 -0.50
CA TYR A 56 17.34 -22.68 -0.28
C TYR A 56 16.65 -23.71 0.63
N ASP A 57 16.07 -23.28 1.74
CA ASP A 57 15.38 -24.16 2.70
C ASP A 57 14.17 -24.86 2.07
N ARG A 58 13.38 -24.14 1.24
CA ARG A 58 12.27 -24.73 0.48
C ARG A 58 12.74 -25.80 -0.51
N MET A 59 13.92 -25.64 -1.08
CA MET A 59 14.46 -26.56 -2.08
C MET A 59 15.14 -27.78 -1.46
N ARG A 60 15.66 -27.65 -0.23
CA ARG A 60 16.35 -28.72 0.48
C ARG A 60 15.50 -29.97 0.71
N GLN A 61 14.18 -29.80 0.84
CA GLN A 61 13.23 -30.91 1.06
C GLN A 61 12.59 -31.42 -0.23
N LYS A 62 12.88 -30.81 -1.38
CA LYS A 62 12.26 -31.17 -2.66
C LYS A 62 13.23 -32.00 -3.50
N PHE A 63 12.67 -32.95 -4.24
CA PHE A 63 13.42 -33.58 -5.32
C PHE A 63 13.71 -32.55 -6.41
N VAL A 64 14.99 -32.32 -6.70
CA VAL A 64 15.44 -31.45 -7.78
C VAL A 64 16.17 -32.31 -8.81
N PRO A 65 15.65 -32.43 -10.05
CA PRO A 65 16.30 -33.23 -11.07
C PRO A 65 17.71 -32.67 -11.37
N LEU A 66 18.68 -33.55 -11.57
CA LEU A 66 20.05 -33.13 -11.91
C LEU A 66 20.17 -32.69 -13.37
N GLN A 67 19.33 -33.25 -14.23
CA GLN A 67 19.35 -33.05 -15.68
C GLN A 67 17.95 -32.74 -16.19
N GLU A 68 17.90 -31.93 -17.24
CA GLU A 68 16.71 -31.57 -18.01
C GLU A 68 17.05 -31.70 -19.49
N THR A 69 16.10 -32.14 -20.31
CA THR A 69 16.29 -32.22 -21.75
C THR A 69 16.20 -30.84 -22.39
N ASP A 70 17.13 -30.54 -23.31
CA ASP A 70 17.06 -29.35 -24.14
C ASP A 70 15.97 -29.45 -25.22
N VAL A 71 15.74 -28.36 -25.94
CA VAL A 71 14.87 -28.32 -27.14
C VAL A 71 15.28 -29.32 -28.21
N PHE A 72 16.55 -29.76 -28.20
CA PHE A 72 17.10 -30.78 -29.08
C PHE A 72 17.08 -32.19 -28.48
N GLY A 73 16.54 -32.38 -27.26
CA GLY A 73 16.49 -33.67 -26.56
C GLY A 73 17.77 -34.06 -25.83
N GLU A 74 18.83 -33.27 -25.94
CA GLU A 74 20.11 -33.53 -25.26
C GLU A 74 20.00 -33.28 -23.74
N PRO A 75 20.58 -34.16 -22.91
CA PRO A 75 20.60 -33.96 -21.46
C PRO A 75 21.55 -32.82 -21.07
N LYS A 76 21.02 -31.82 -20.37
CA LYS A 76 21.78 -30.69 -19.83
C LYS A 76 21.52 -30.54 -18.33
N PRO A 77 22.48 -29.99 -17.56
CA PRO A 77 22.27 -29.78 -16.13
C PRO A 77 21.10 -28.83 -15.85
N ALA A 78 20.19 -29.23 -14.97
CA ALA A 78 18.99 -28.47 -14.62
C ALA A 78 19.28 -27.31 -13.64
N LEU A 79 20.13 -26.37 -14.05
CA LEU A 79 20.64 -25.28 -13.20
C LEU A 79 19.53 -24.35 -12.69
N ARG A 80 18.52 -24.03 -13.50
CA ARG A 80 17.39 -23.17 -13.09
C ARG A 80 16.59 -23.80 -11.96
N ALA A 81 16.23 -25.07 -12.12
CA ALA A 81 15.54 -25.85 -11.10
C ALA A 81 16.36 -25.94 -9.80
N ARG A 82 17.69 -25.92 -9.87
CA ARG A 82 18.57 -25.98 -8.68
C ARG A 82 18.80 -24.63 -8.00
N LEU A 83 18.74 -23.54 -8.75
CA LEU A 83 19.03 -22.18 -8.25
C LEU A 83 17.78 -21.38 -7.90
N GLY A 84 16.58 -21.95 -8.03
CA GLY A 84 15.32 -21.28 -7.70
C GLY A 84 14.86 -20.26 -8.73
N GLY A 85 15.37 -20.34 -9.96
CA GLY A 85 14.87 -19.55 -11.09
C GLY A 85 13.68 -20.26 -11.71
N ASN A 86 12.48 -19.67 -11.58
CA ASN A 86 11.29 -20.04 -12.33
C ASN A 86 11.03 -18.97 -13.40
#